data_AF-A0A101XFC6-F1
#
_entry.id   AF-A0A101XFC6-F1
#
_cell.length_a   1.000
_cell.length_b   1.000
_cell.length_c   1.000
_cell.angle_alpha   90.00
_cell.angle_beta   90.00
_cell.angle_gamma   90.00
#
_symmetry.space_group_name_H-M   'P 1'
#
loop_
_entity.id
_entity.type
_entity.pdbx_description
1 polymer ?
#
loop_
_entity_poly.entity_id
_entity_poly.type
_entity_poly.pdbx_seq_one_letter_code
_entity_poly.pdbx_strand_id
1 'polypeptide(L)'
;MSVESQVKAHIRGLISRLDGWLISQRKLIDDLQKYADYVKSQDRYTLLLSAQAMIYYIERTAKDFESWLTNPLITSIMTPDMLKELEAKLRELAISFIRIDLEHTGQYLELLKKYDAAGEVPEILRLYFEHRIGGGQEGEQRRGGEEMPRFL
;
A
#
# COMPACT_ATOMS: atom_id res chain seq x y z
N MET A 1 16.76 -41.09 -12.21
CA MET A 1 15.66 -40.58 -11.34
C MET A 1 14.39 -40.54 -12.17
N SER A 2 13.24 -41.00 -11.66
CA SER A 2 11.96 -40.95 -12.37
C SER A 2 11.34 -39.55 -12.31
N VAL A 3 10.48 -39.21 -13.28
CA VAL A 3 9.70 -37.96 -13.28
C VAL A 3 8.92 -37.80 -11.96
N GLU A 4 8.31 -38.89 -11.48
CA GLU A 4 7.58 -38.89 -10.21
C GLU A 4 8.47 -38.52 -9.01
N SER A 5 9.72 -39.02 -8.98
CA SER A 5 10.67 -38.68 -7.92
C SER A 5 11.07 -37.19 -7.94
N GLN A 6 11.16 -36.59 -9.13
CA GLN A 6 11.44 -35.16 -9.30
C GLN A 6 10.26 -34.31 -8.85
N VAL A 7 9.03 -34.68 -9.22
CA VAL A 7 7.80 -34.00 -8.76
C VAL A 7 7.68 -34.05 -7.24
N LYS A 8 7.88 -35.23 -6.62
CA LYS A 8 7.88 -35.38 -5.15
C LYS A 8 8.96 -34.56 -4.46
N ALA A 9 10.14 -34.42 -5.06
CA ALA A 9 11.20 -33.56 -4.53
C ALA A 9 10.82 -32.08 -4.64
N HIS A 10 10.25 -31.66 -5.77
CA HIS A 10 9.78 -30.30 -5.98
C HIS A 10 8.69 -29.91 -4.98
N ILE A 11 7.68 -30.76 -4.78
CA ILE A 11 6.59 -30.54 -3.81
C ILE A 11 7.16 -30.35 -2.40
N ARG A 12 8.09 -31.21 -1.97
CA ARG A 12 8.74 -31.07 -0.65
C ARG A 12 9.49 -29.74 -0.50
N GLY A 13 10.20 -29.31 -1.53
CA GLY A 13 10.85 -28.00 -1.56
C GLY A 13 9.87 -26.84 -1.51
N LEU A 14 8.73 -26.95 -2.21
CA LEU A 14 7.66 -25.96 -2.18
C LEU A 14 7.04 -25.85 -0.78
N ILE A 15 6.73 -26.98 -0.13
CA ILE A 15 6.19 -27.02 1.24
C ILE A 15 7.14 -26.26 2.20
N SER A 16 8.42 -26.60 2.20
CA SER A 16 9.39 -25.96 3.10
C SER A 16 9.51 -24.43 2.88
N ARG A 17 9.46 -23.97 1.62
CA ARG A 17 9.46 -22.54 1.32
C ARG A 17 8.18 -21.85 1.78
N LEU A 18 7.03 -22.48 1.58
CA LEU A 18 5.74 -21.93 2.01
C LEU A 18 5.66 -21.86 3.54
N ASP A 19 6.14 -22.87 4.26
CA ASP A 19 6.18 -22.85 5.73
C ASP A 19 7.05 -21.69 6.24
N GLY A 20 8.25 -21.54 5.67
CA GLY A 20 9.14 -20.42 6.00
C GLY A 20 8.49 -19.06 5.73
N TRP A 21 7.79 -18.93 4.61
CA TRP A 21 7.04 -17.72 4.25
C TRP A 21 5.90 -17.43 5.23
N LEU A 22 5.12 -18.44 5.60
CA LEU A 22 4.03 -18.27 6.57
C LEU A 22 4.55 -17.82 7.93
N ILE A 23 5.72 -18.32 8.36
CA ILE A 23 6.39 -17.86 9.60
C ILE A 23 6.80 -16.39 9.48
N SER A 24 7.39 -15.97 8.36
CA SER A 24 7.78 -14.56 8.18
C SER A 24 6.58 -13.62 8.15
N GLN A 25 5.47 -14.01 7.50
CA GLN A 25 4.25 -13.20 7.47
C GLN A 25 3.62 -13.05 8.86
N ARG A 26 3.61 -14.12 9.68
CA ARG A 26 3.13 -14.04 11.08
C ARG A 26 3.98 -13.08 11.91
N LYS A 27 5.31 -13.16 11.78
CA LYS A 27 6.21 -12.24 12.47
C LYS A 27 5.94 -10.78 12.07
N LEU A 28 5.72 -10.52 10.78
CA LEU A 28 5.38 -9.17 10.31
C LEU A 28 4.07 -8.67 10.93
N ILE A 29 3.04 -9.53 11.03
CA ILE A 29 1.78 -9.19 11.73
C ILE A 29 2.06 -8.82 13.19
N ASP A 30 2.81 -9.65 13.93
CA ASP A 30 3.13 -9.40 15.34
C ASP A 30 3.86 -8.07 15.54
N ASP A 31 4.79 -7.76 14.62
CA ASP A 31 5.53 -6.52 14.66
C ASP A 31 4.60 -5.32 14.39
N LEU A 32 3.76 -5.37 13.36
CA LEU A 32 2.78 -4.32 13.04
C LEU A 32 1.78 -4.09 14.18
N GLN A 33 1.32 -5.16 14.85
CA GLN A 33 0.39 -5.05 15.98
C GLN A 33 1.00 -4.34 17.19
N LYS A 34 2.28 -4.59 17.50
CA LYS A 34 2.98 -3.89 18.60
C LYS A 34 3.07 -2.38 18.37
N TYR A 35 3.09 -1.94 17.12
CA TYR A 35 3.11 -0.51 16.79
C TYR A 35 1.77 0.21 16.97
N ALA A 36 0.64 -0.52 17.10
CA ALA A 36 -0.68 0.09 17.16
C ALA A 36 -0.89 1.03 18.37
N ASP A 37 -0.26 0.73 19.51
CA ASP A 37 -0.34 1.58 20.70
C ASP A 37 0.64 2.76 20.67
N TYR A 38 1.73 2.64 19.90
CA TYR A 38 2.73 3.69 19.76
C TYR A 38 2.16 4.93 19.06
N VAL A 39 1.32 4.73 18.04
CA VAL A 39 0.77 5.79 17.17
C VAL A 39 -0.14 6.78 17.91
N LYS A 40 -0.82 6.35 18.98
CA LYS A 40 -1.83 7.17 19.69
C LYS A 40 -1.29 8.46 20.33
N SER A 41 0.01 8.53 20.59
CA SER A 41 0.67 9.67 21.26
C SER A 41 1.67 10.41 20.38
N GLN A 42 1.72 10.12 19.08
CA GLN A 42 2.73 10.69 18.17
C GLN A 42 2.29 12.01 17.55
N ASP A 43 3.29 12.80 17.14
CA ASP A 43 3.07 14.04 16.40
C ASP A 43 2.63 13.79 14.94
N ARG A 44 2.14 14.85 14.28
CA ARG A 44 1.62 14.80 12.90
C ARG A 44 2.58 14.18 11.89
N TYR A 45 3.89 14.48 11.98
CA TYR A 45 4.87 13.98 11.01
C TYR A 45 5.08 12.48 11.20
N THR A 46 5.21 12.03 12.45
CA THR A 46 5.32 10.60 12.76
C THR A 46 4.08 9.81 12.33
N LEU A 47 2.88 10.37 12.51
CA LEU A 47 1.63 9.76 12.02
C LEU A 47 1.64 9.62 10.49
N LEU A 48 2.10 10.64 9.76
CA LEU A 48 2.20 10.62 8.29
C LEU A 48 3.17 9.53 7.82
N LEU A 49 4.37 9.46 8.40
CA LEU A 49 5.35 8.41 8.07
C LEU A 49 4.82 7.01 8.37
N SER A 50 4.10 6.85 9.49
CA SER A 50 3.47 5.58 9.86
C SER A 50 2.44 5.15 8.82
N ALA A 51 1.56 6.05 8.37
CA ALA A 51 0.59 5.76 7.34
C ALA A 51 1.27 5.35 6.02
N GLN A 52 2.32 6.07 5.60
CA GLN A 52 3.11 5.73 4.42
C GLN A 52 3.78 4.35 4.53
N ALA A 53 4.30 4.00 5.70
CA ALA A 53 4.86 2.68 5.95
C ALA A 53 3.79 1.57 5.85
N MET A 54 2.57 1.81 6.34
CA MET A 54 1.47 0.83 6.20
C MET A 54 1.11 0.58 4.74
N ILE A 55 1.05 1.62 3.91
CA ILE A 55 0.85 1.48 2.46
C ILE A 55 1.96 0.61 1.85
N TYR A 56 3.22 0.88 2.20
CA TYR A 56 4.35 0.07 1.74
C TYR A 56 4.20 -1.42 2.10
N TYR A 57 3.80 -1.74 3.34
CA TYR A 57 3.61 -3.14 3.76
C TYR A 57 2.44 -3.82 3.02
N ILE A 58 1.35 -3.08 2.78
CA ILE A 58 0.20 -3.55 1.99
C ILE A 58 0.65 -3.85 0.56
N GLU A 59 1.30 -2.90 -0.10
CA GLU A 59 1.78 -3.06 -1.48
C GLU A 59 2.74 -4.23 -1.63
N ARG A 60 3.72 -4.34 -0.73
CA ARG A 60 4.70 -5.42 -0.74
C ARG A 60 4.00 -6.77 -0.62
N THR A 61 3.09 -6.91 0.35
CA THR A 61 2.36 -8.16 0.58
C THR A 61 1.48 -8.51 -0.62
N ALA A 62 0.82 -7.52 -1.23
CA ALA A 62 0.00 -7.73 -2.42
C ALA A 62 0.84 -8.19 -3.62
N LYS A 63 2.00 -7.56 -3.88
CA LYS A 63 2.93 -7.95 -4.96
C LYS A 63 3.47 -9.37 -4.77
N ASP A 64 3.88 -9.71 -3.55
CA ASP A 64 4.37 -11.05 -3.24
C ASP A 64 3.26 -12.10 -3.43
N PHE A 65 2.02 -11.76 -3.07
CA PHE A 65 0.88 -12.65 -3.22
C PHE A 65 0.42 -12.79 -4.68
N GLU A 66 0.46 -11.73 -5.47
CA GLU A 66 0.24 -11.76 -6.92
C GLU A 66 1.26 -12.67 -7.62
N SER A 67 2.55 -12.57 -7.25
CA SER A 67 3.61 -13.45 -7.75
C SER A 67 3.32 -14.93 -7.48
N TRP A 68 2.72 -15.24 -6.33
CA TRP A 68 2.26 -16.59 -6.02
C TRP A 68 1.09 -17.03 -6.92
N LEU A 69 0.09 -16.16 -7.13
CA LEU A 69 -1.08 -16.43 -7.98
C LEU A 69 -0.77 -16.52 -9.48
N THR A 70 0.36 -15.98 -9.93
CA THR A 70 0.80 -16.09 -11.32
C THR A 70 1.59 -17.37 -11.60
N ASN A 71 1.95 -18.15 -10.56
CA ASN A 71 2.72 -19.38 -10.73
C ASN A 71 1.81 -20.57 -11.14
N PRO A 72 1.98 -21.13 -12.36
CA PRO A 72 1.12 -22.21 -12.84
C PRO A 72 1.27 -23.52 -12.05
N LEU A 73 2.40 -23.75 -11.38
CA LEU A 73 2.59 -24.92 -10.52
C LEU A 73 1.74 -24.85 -9.24
N ILE A 74 1.36 -23.64 -8.83
CA ILE A 74 0.50 -23.40 -7.69
C ILE A 74 -0.96 -23.43 -8.17
N THR A 75 -1.30 -22.63 -9.17
CA THR A 75 -2.69 -22.45 -9.60
C THR A 75 -3.29 -23.68 -10.28
N SER A 76 -2.48 -24.55 -10.89
CA SER A 76 -2.96 -25.79 -11.52
C SER A 76 -3.56 -26.81 -10.54
N ILE A 77 -3.24 -26.69 -9.24
CA ILE A 77 -3.73 -27.62 -8.21
C ILE A 77 -4.64 -26.95 -7.17
N MET A 78 -4.79 -25.61 -7.22
CA MET A 78 -5.78 -24.92 -6.39
C MET A 78 -7.18 -25.34 -6.80
N THR A 79 -8.02 -25.69 -5.83
CA THR A 79 -9.39 -26.10 -6.13
C THR A 79 -10.26 -24.87 -6.47
N PRO A 80 -11.36 -25.05 -7.22
CA PRO A 80 -12.31 -23.97 -7.46
C PRO A 80 -12.85 -23.32 -6.19
N ASP A 81 -13.05 -24.09 -5.11
CA ASP A 81 -13.56 -23.55 -3.86
C ASP A 81 -12.51 -22.71 -3.12
N MET A 82 -11.22 -23.09 -3.17
CA MET A 82 -10.13 -22.25 -2.68
C MET A 82 -10.08 -20.91 -3.42
N LEU A 83 -10.26 -20.93 -4.75
CA LEU A 83 -10.23 -19.73 -5.58
C LEU A 83 -11.44 -18.83 -5.31
N LYS A 84 -12.64 -19.38 -5.12
CA LYS A 84 -13.84 -18.62 -4.77
C LYS A 84 -13.71 -17.94 -3.40
N GLU A 85 -13.24 -18.68 -2.40
CA GLU A 85 -13.00 -18.11 -1.07
C GLU A 85 -11.96 -16.99 -1.13
N LEU A 86 -10.87 -17.21 -1.86
CA LEU A 86 -9.82 -16.24 -2.03
C LEU A 86 -10.31 -14.96 -2.73
N GLU A 87 -11.00 -15.11 -3.86
CA GLU A 87 -11.54 -13.99 -4.62
C GLU A 87 -12.51 -13.16 -3.75
N ALA A 88 -13.40 -13.82 -3.01
CA ALA A 88 -14.35 -13.12 -2.15
C ALA A 88 -13.66 -12.27 -1.09
N LYS A 89 -12.64 -12.81 -0.42
CA LYS A 89 -11.86 -12.08 0.59
C LYS A 89 -11.05 -10.94 -0.01
N LEU A 90 -10.42 -11.15 -1.17
CA LEU A 90 -9.67 -10.10 -1.86
C LEU A 90 -10.59 -8.95 -2.31
N ARG A 91 -11.79 -9.27 -2.81
CA ARG A 91 -12.80 -8.28 -3.17
C ARG A 91 -13.23 -7.44 -1.96
N GLU A 92 -13.50 -8.08 -0.82
CA GLU A 92 -13.84 -7.38 0.43
C GLU A 92 -12.71 -6.44 0.89
N LEU A 93 -11.46 -6.91 0.85
CA LEU A 93 -10.29 -6.11 1.19
C LEU A 93 -10.14 -4.91 0.25
N ALA A 94 -10.29 -5.11 -1.06
CA ALA A 94 -10.19 -4.05 -2.07
C ALA A 94 -11.26 -2.97 -1.85
N ILE A 95 -12.51 -3.38 -1.61
CA ILE A 95 -13.61 -2.44 -1.30
C ILE A 95 -13.30 -1.66 -0.01
N SER A 96 -12.82 -2.33 1.04
CA SER A 96 -12.45 -1.67 2.30
C SER A 96 -11.34 -0.64 2.09
N PHE A 97 -10.30 -1.00 1.35
CA PHE A 97 -9.18 -0.11 1.06
C PHE A 97 -9.60 1.12 0.25
N ILE A 98 -10.43 0.94 -0.78
CA ILE A 98 -10.98 2.05 -1.58
C ILE A 98 -11.86 2.97 -0.72
N ARG A 99 -12.63 2.41 0.23
CA ARG A 99 -13.45 3.23 1.14
C ARG A 99 -12.60 4.12 2.04
N ILE A 100 -11.48 3.60 2.55
CA ILE A 100 -10.53 4.37 3.38
C ILE A 100 -9.99 5.58 2.58
N ASP A 101 -9.57 5.36 1.34
CA ASP A 101 -9.11 6.43 0.45
C ASP A 101 -10.21 7.48 0.21
N LEU A 102 -11.40 7.03 -0.19
CA LEU A 102 -12.53 7.90 -0.46
C LEU A 102 -12.91 8.76 0.75
N GLU A 103 -12.92 8.17 1.94
CA GLU A 103 -13.23 8.88 3.19
C GLU A 103 -12.17 9.95 3.50
N HIS A 104 -10.89 9.60 3.55
CA HIS A 104 -9.85 10.54 3.96
C HIS A 104 -9.54 11.60 2.90
N THR A 105 -9.57 11.25 1.62
CA THR A 105 -9.46 12.22 0.53
C THR A 105 -10.66 13.16 0.55
N GLY A 106 -11.86 12.66 0.82
CA GLY A 106 -13.06 13.48 1.01
C GLY A 106 -12.94 14.44 2.20
N GLN A 107 -12.46 13.96 3.36
CA GLN A 107 -12.20 14.81 4.52
C GLN A 107 -11.19 15.92 4.23
N TYR A 108 -10.13 15.62 3.48
CA TYR A 108 -9.14 16.60 3.06
C TYR A 108 -9.74 17.65 2.10
N LEU A 109 -10.56 17.24 1.14
CA LEU A 109 -11.30 18.15 0.26
C LEU A 109 -12.17 19.11 1.07
N GLU A 110 -12.95 18.60 2.04
CA GLU A 110 -13.79 19.45 2.89
C GLU A 110 -12.97 20.40 3.78
N LEU A 111 -11.78 19.98 4.22
CA LEU A 111 -10.85 20.87 4.92
C LEU A 111 -10.39 22.02 4.02
N LEU A 112 -10.02 21.76 2.77
CA LEU A 112 -9.61 22.80 1.83
C LEU A 112 -10.75 23.77 1.51
N LYS A 113 -11.97 23.27 1.32
CA LYS A 113 -13.16 24.13 1.12
C LYS A 113 -13.39 25.09 2.29
N LYS A 114 -13.12 24.66 3.52
CA LYS A 114 -13.24 25.55 4.70
C LYS A 114 -12.20 26.67 4.68
N TYR A 115 -10.96 26.38 4.33
CA TYR A 115 -9.92 27.41 4.17
C TYR A 115 -10.29 28.41 3.07
N ASP A 116 -10.74 27.92 1.92
CA ASP A 116 -11.17 28.76 0.79
C ASP A 116 -12.34 29.68 1.18
N ALA A 117 -13.39 29.11 1.81
CA ALA A 117 -14.55 29.88 2.27
C ALA A 117 -14.20 30.93 3.34
N ALA A 118 -13.15 30.69 4.15
CA ALA A 118 -12.66 31.63 5.15
C ALA A 118 -11.68 32.68 4.57
N GLY A 119 -11.21 32.51 3.32
CA GLY A 119 -10.12 33.31 2.76
C GLY A 119 -8.78 33.10 3.48
N GLU A 120 -8.61 31.96 4.15
CA GLU A 120 -7.43 31.63 4.94
C GLU A 120 -6.49 30.70 4.18
N VAL A 121 -5.18 30.84 4.41
CA VAL A 121 -4.16 29.95 3.85
C VAL A 121 -3.48 29.19 4.99
N PRO A 122 -3.43 27.84 4.94
CA PRO A 122 -2.70 27.06 5.93
C PRO A 122 -1.24 27.49 6.00
N GLU A 123 -0.74 27.80 7.20
CA GLU A 123 0.59 28.37 7.40
C GLU A 123 1.71 27.52 6.78
N ILE A 124 1.63 26.20 6.93
CA ILE A 124 2.63 25.28 6.35
C ILE A 124 2.66 25.34 4.82
N LEU A 125 1.50 25.52 4.17
CA LEU A 125 1.43 25.67 2.71
C LEU A 125 1.99 27.03 2.30
N ARG A 126 1.66 28.09 3.03
CA ARG A 126 2.23 29.43 2.80
C ARG A 126 3.76 29.39 2.85
N LEU A 127 4.33 28.86 3.94
CA LEU A 127 5.78 28.74 4.11
C LEU A 127 6.44 27.91 3.00
N TYR A 128 5.80 26.81 2.58
CA TYR A 128 6.27 25.98 1.47
C TYR A 128 6.35 26.76 0.16
N PHE A 129 5.30 27.50 -0.20
CA PHE A 129 5.29 28.30 -1.42
C PHE A 129 6.21 29.51 -1.33
N GLU A 130 6.33 30.17 -0.18
CA GLU A 130 7.29 31.26 0.04
C GLU A 130 8.74 30.78 -0.22
N HIS A 131 9.11 29.59 0.24
CA HIS A 131 10.44 29.02 -0.05
C HIS A 131 10.61 28.60 -1.51
N ARG A 132 9.56 28.10 -2.15
CA ARG A 132 9.61 27.65 -3.55
C ARG A 132 9.56 28.79 -4.57
N ILE A 133 8.88 29.88 -4.24
CA ILE A 133 8.72 31.08 -5.09
C ILE A 133 9.84 32.09 -4.79
N GLY A 134 10.31 32.19 -3.55
CA GLY A 134 11.41 33.07 -3.14
C GLY A 134 12.81 32.55 -3.54
N GLY A 135 12.94 31.26 -3.84
CA GLY A 135 14.15 30.66 -4.41
C GLY A 135 14.14 30.77 -5.94
N GLY A 136 14.47 31.94 -6.48
CA GLY A 136 14.70 32.10 -7.92
C GLY A 136 15.74 31.09 -8.42
N GLN A 137 15.28 30.05 -9.11
CA GLN A 137 16.04 29.40 -10.18
C GLN A 137 15.36 29.76 -11.49
N GLU A 138 15.93 30.76 -12.14
CA GLU A 138 15.96 30.86 -13.59
C GLU A 138 16.50 29.53 -14.14
N GLY A 139 15.69 28.79 -14.89
CA GLY A 139 16.13 27.48 -15.38
C GLY A 139 15.02 26.62 -15.95
N GLU A 140 14.64 26.95 -17.18
CA GLU A 140 14.16 25.99 -18.19
C GLU A 140 12.70 25.50 -18.14
N GLN A 141 12.01 25.97 -19.19
CA GLN A 141 11.11 25.19 -20.04
C GLN A 141 9.74 24.83 -19.47
N ARG A 142 8.80 25.72 -19.85
CA ARG A 142 7.60 25.38 -20.62
C ARG A 142 7.63 23.95 -21.21
N ARG A 143 7.15 22.97 -20.46
CA ARG A 143 6.26 21.91 -20.94
C ARG A 143 4.97 22.15 -20.17
N GLY A 144 3.88 22.62 -20.77
CA GLY A 144 3.35 22.09 -22.03
C GLY A 144 2.88 20.64 -21.84
N GLY A 145 2.40 20.31 -20.65
CA GLY A 145 1.71 19.07 -20.32
C GLY A 145 1.00 19.33 -19.01
N GLU A 146 -0.30 19.07 -18.97
CA GLU A 146 -1.05 19.01 -17.73
C GLU A 146 -0.38 17.99 -16.81
N GLU A 147 0.51 18.42 -15.91
CA GLU A 147 0.79 17.65 -14.71
C GLU A 147 -0.37 17.91 -13.76
N MET A 148 -1.50 17.27 -14.06
CA MET A 148 -2.41 16.82 -13.04
C MET A 148 -1.56 16.18 -11.92
N PRO A 149 -1.83 16.46 -10.63
CA PRO A 149 -1.26 15.63 -9.58
C PRO A 149 -1.53 14.19 -9.96
N ARG A 150 -0.59 13.24 -9.79
CA ARG A 150 -0.90 11.81 -9.98
C ARG A 150 -1.81 11.28 -8.86
N PHE A 151 -2.96 11.93 -8.72
CA PHE A 151 -4.21 11.59 -8.05
C PHE A 151 -5.41 12.25 -8.77
N LEU A 152 -5.28 12.61 -10.07
CA LEU A 152 -6.36 12.72 -11.07
C LEU A 152 -5.84 12.26 -12.44
#